data_AF-A0AAD2ZIX0-F1
#
_entry.id   AF-A0AAD2ZIX0-F1
#
_cell.length_a   1.000
_cell.length_b   1.000
_cell.length_c   1.000
_cell.angle_alpha   90.00
_cell.angle_beta   90.00
_cell.angle_gamma   90.00
#
_symmetry.space_group_name_H-M   'P 1'
#
loop_
_entity.id
_entity.type
_entity.pdbx_description
1 polymer ?
#
loop_
_entity_poly.entity_id
_entity_poly.type
_entity_poly.pdbx_seq_one_letter_code
_entity_poly.pdbx_strand_id
1 'polypeptide(L)'
;MPDTLSLDNLAYLNKITQGEHAGIRNKEGRPVSSVINDVQKSRPSDILIQDDGRWVVKGNDGRIHLIEPDGEVVSSFKNSDRNTAQRTRDGRWNIPSNEKLDEFKEKFSDYVRW
;
A
#
# COMPACT_ATOMS: atom_id res chain seq x y z
N MET A 1 24.75 -5.42 25.46
CA MET A 1 23.34 -5.62 25.83
C MET A 1 22.53 -4.97 24.73
N PRO A 2 21.78 -5.68 23.86
CA PRO A 2 20.89 -4.99 22.96
C PRO A 2 19.58 -4.69 23.70
N ASP A 3 19.20 -3.43 23.62
CA ASP A 3 18.05 -2.82 24.26
C ASP A 3 16.75 -3.54 23.89
N THR A 4 15.94 -3.75 24.92
CA THR A 4 14.58 -4.27 24.81
C THR A 4 13.75 -3.33 23.93
N LEU A 5 13.39 -3.80 22.73
CA LEU A 5 12.38 -3.20 21.86
C LEU A 5 11.04 -3.17 22.62
N SER A 6 10.66 -2.00 23.13
CA SER A 6 9.35 -1.75 23.74
C SER A 6 8.24 -1.92 22.69
N LEU A 7 7.12 -2.53 23.09
CA LEU A 7 5.91 -2.70 22.29
C LEU A 7 5.38 -1.36 21.72
N ASP A 8 5.70 -0.24 22.36
CA ASP A 8 5.32 1.10 21.91
C ASP A 8 6.05 1.53 20.62
N ASN A 9 7.26 1.00 20.35
CA ASN A 9 8.00 1.28 19.12
C ASN A 9 7.44 0.54 17.90
N LEU A 10 6.59 -0.49 18.09
CA LEU A 10 5.96 -1.23 17.00
C LEU A 10 4.75 -0.49 16.41
N ALA A 11 4.25 0.56 17.07
CA ALA A 11 3.19 1.40 16.51
C ALA A 11 3.61 2.12 15.22
N TYR A 12 4.92 2.32 14.99
CA TYR A 12 5.44 2.85 13.72
C TYR A 12 5.34 1.83 12.58
N LEU A 13 5.37 0.53 12.86
CA LEU A 13 5.12 -0.48 11.82
C LEU A 13 3.67 -0.46 11.35
N ASN A 14 2.73 0.09 12.11
CA ASN A 14 1.29 0.07 11.80
C ASN A 14 0.77 1.33 11.10
N LYS A 15 1.66 2.22 10.66
CA LYS A 15 1.30 3.37 9.83
C LYS A 15 1.89 3.16 8.45
N ILE A 16 1.32 3.80 7.43
CA ILE A 16 2.09 4.13 6.21
C ILE A 16 3.25 4.98 6.71
N THR A 17 4.33 4.32 7.08
CA THR A 17 5.53 5.00 7.51
C THR A 17 6.30 5.36 6.26
N GLN A 18 6.70 6.62 6.22
CA GLN A 18 7.93 6.95 5.56
C GLN A 18 8.98 6.14 6.32
N GLY A 19 9.49 5.03 5.77
CA GLY A 19 10.60 4.28 6.38
C GLY A 19 11.76 5.23 6.73
N GLU A 20 12.80 4.80 7.45
CA GLU A 20 13.95 5.65 7.86
C GLU A 20 14.61 6.50 6.73
N HIS A 21 14.22 6.28 5.48
CA HIS A 21 14.36 7.19 4.34
C HIS A 21 13.43 8.44 4.33
N ALA A 22 12.67 8.74 5.39
CA ALA A 22 11.81 9.92 5.51
C ALA A 22 12.62 11.22 5.46
N GLY A 23 13.83 11.22 6.02
CA GLY A 23 14.74 12.37 6.01
C GLY A 23 15.32 12.72 4.63
N ILE A 24 15.20 11.83 3.63
CA ILE A 24 15.86 12.00 2.32
C ILE A 24 14.86 12.34 1.20
N ARG A 25 13.54 12.22 1.41
CA ARG A 25 12.55 12.28 0.31
C ARG A 25 11.86 13.63 0.05
N ASN A 26 12.38 14.74 0.57
CA ASN A 26 12.22 16.03 -0.11
C ASN A 26 13.03 16.12 -1.43
N LYS A 27 13.76 15.06 -1.82
CA LYS A 27 14.55 15.02 -3.06
C LYS A 27 13.98 14.19 -4.21
N GLU A 28 12.95 13.35 -4.03
CA GLU A 28 12.44 12.51 -5.14
C GLU A 28 10.92 12.26 -5.08
N GLY A 29 10.10 13.26 -5.45
CA GLY A 29 8.83 13.14 -6.20
C GLY A 29 7.73 12.11 -5.82
N ARG A 30 7.79 11.40 -4.68
CA ARG A 30 6.85 10.33 -4.32
C ARG A 30 5.58 10.91 -3.68
N PRO A 31 4.39 10.77 -4.31
CA PRO A 31 3.21 11.55 -3.92
C PRO A 31 2.42 10.86 -2.80
N VAL A 32 2.98 10.83 -1.58
CA VAL A 32 2.38 10.20 -0.38
C VAL A 32 0.95 10.67 -0.13
N SER A 33 0.68 11.97 -0.25
CA SER A 33 -0.67 12.52 -0.06
C SER A 33 -1.70 11.96 -1.04
N SER A 34 -1.29 11.69 -2.29
CA SER A 34 -2.17 11.08 -3.29
C SER A 34 -2.49 9.62 -2.96
N VAL A 35 -1.49 8.88 -2.46
CA VAL A 35 -1.66 7.50 -2.01
C VAL A 35 -2.66 7.45 -0.86
N ILE A 36 -2.50 8.31 0.15
CA ILE A 36 -3.43 8.38 1.28
C ILE A 36 -4.85 8.66 0.80
N ASN A 37 -5.05 9.66 -0.06
CA ASN A 37 -6.37 9.98 -0.60
C ASN A 37 -6.99 8.80 -1.36
N ASP A 38 -6.19 8.07 -2.15
CA ASP A 38 -6.69 6.96 -2.96
C ASP A 38 -6.94 5.71 -2.10
N VAL A 39 -6.14 5.46 -1.05
CA VAL A 39 -6.41 4.44 -0.02
C VAL A 39 -7.71 4.77 0.72
N GLN A 40 -7.93 6.02 1.13
CA GLN A 40 -9.16 6.45 1.82
C GLN A 40 -10.42 6.24 0.97
N LYS A 41 -10.31 6.42 -0.35
CA LYS A 41 -11.42 6.30 -1.30
C LYS A 41 -11.59 4.90 -1.89
N SER A 42 -10.63 4.01 -1.64
CA SER A 42 -10.63 2.64 -2.16
C SER A 42 -11.82 1.84 -1.64
N ARG A 43 -12.15 0.77 -2.36
CA ARG A 43 -13.05 -0.31 -1.94
C ARG A 43 -12.25 -1.61 -1.87
N PRO A 44 -12.79 -2.69 -1.27
CA PRO A 44 -12.14 -4.00 -1.30
C PRO A 44 -11.74 -4.45 -2.71
N SER A 45 -12.59 -4.18 -3.71
CA SER A 45 -12.32 -4.49 -5.13
C SER A 45 -11.18 -3.68 -5.75
N ASP A 46 -10.71 -2.65 -5.06
CA ASP A 46 -9.61 -1.78 -5.49
C ASP A 46 -8.24 -2.23 -4.98
N ILE A 47 -8.23 -3.25 -4.12
CA ILE A 47 -7.03 -3.80 -3.52
C ILE A 47 -6.67 -5.09 -4.25
N LEU A 48 -5.42 -5.17 -4.72
CA LEU A 48 -4.81 -6.36 -5.28
C LEU A 48 -3.50 -6.65 -4.54
N ILE A 49 -2.95 -7.84 -4.72
CA ILE A 49 -1.65 -8.25 -4.18
C ILE A 49 -0.73 -8.65 -5.32
N GLN A 50 0.46 -8.09 -5.37
CA GLN A 50 1.51 -8.53 -6.28
C GLN A 50 2.09 -9.87 -5.80
N ASP A 51 2.63 -10.66 -6.71
CA ASP A 51 3.24 -11.97 -6.42
C ASP A 51 4.33 -11.93 -5.32
N ASP A 52 5.04 -10.81 -5.20
CA ASP A 52 6.03 -10.53 -4.15
C ASP A 52 5.45 -10.10 -2.79
N GLY A 53 4.13 -10.05 -2.65
CA GLY A 53 3.42 -9.70 -1.42
C GLY A 53 3.09 -8.22 -1.25
N ARG A 54 3.51 -7.35 -2.17
CA ARG A 54 3.17 -5.92 -2.13
C ARG A 54 1.69 -5.69 -2.36
N TRP A 55 1.14 -4.69 -1.68
CA TRP A 55 -0.20 -4.19 -1.93
C TRP A 55 -0.22 -3.35 -3.20
N VAL A 56 -1.24 -3.58 -4.02
CA VAL A 56 -1.53 -2.80 -5.22
C VAL A 56 -2.85 -2.10 -4.99
N VAL A 57 -2.83 -0.78 -4.84
CA VAL A 57 -4.03 0.03 -4.64
C VAL A 57 -4.39 0.72 -5.95
N LYS A 58 -5.59 0.43 -6.48
CA LYS A 58 -6.17 1.15 -7.61
C LYS A 58 -6.75 2.47 -7.14
N GLY A 59 -6.11 3.56 -7.52
CA GLY A 59 -6.61 4.91 -7.37
C GLY A 59 -7.37 5.39 -8.61
N ASN A 60 -7.89 6.62 -8.52
CA ASN A 60 -8.68 7.21 -9.60
C ASN A 60 -7.85 7.42 -10.88
N ASP A 61 -8.57 7.49 -12.01
CA ASP A 61 -8.01 7.74 -13.34
C ASP A 61 -6.91 6.75 -13.75
N GLY A 62 -7.03 5.49 -13.33
CA GLY A 62 -6.04 4.44 -13.60
C GLY A 62 -4.71 4.66 -12.87
N ARG A 63 -4.71 5.36 -11.73
CA ARG A 63 -3.51 5.44 -10.87
C ARG A 63 -3.35 4.12 -10.12
N ILE A 64 -2.12 3.64 -10.04
CA ILE A 64 -1.75 2.46 -9.25
C ILE A 64 -0.70 2.87 -8.24
N HIS A 65 -0.87 2.44 -7.00
CA HIS A 65 0.13 2.55 -5.95
C HIS A 65 0.66 1.17 -5.58
N LEU A 66 1.98 1.03 -5.53
CA LEU A 66 2.64 -0.14 -4.96
C LEU A 66 3.11 0.22 -3.56
N ILE A 67 2.68 -0.57 -2.59
CA ILE A 67 2.96 -0.36 -1.18
C ILE A 67 3.56 -1.67 -0.65
N GLU A 68 4.70 -1.57 0.03
CA GLU A 68 5.31 -2.72 0.72
C GLU A 68 4.34 -3.28 1.78
N PRO A 69 4.49 -4.55 2.18
CA PRO A 69 3.70 -5.13 3.27
C PRO A 69 3.79 -4.34 4.59
N ASP A 70 4.91 -3.68 4.83
CA ASP A 70 5.13 -2.84 6.02
C ASP A 70 4.44 -1.47 5.95
N GLY A 71 3.90 -1.08 4.78
CA GLY A 71 3.24 0.20 4.56
C GLY A 71 4.07 1.23 3.80
N GLU A 72 5.34 0.97 3.45
CA GLU A 72 6.14 1.92 2.67
C GLU A 72 5.61 2.05 1.23
N VAL A 73 5.41 3.28 0.76
CA VAL A 73 5.08 3.54 -0.66
C VAL A 73 6.30 3.34 -1.56
N VAL A 74 6.29 2.27 -2.33
CA VAL A 74 7.34 1.92 -3.31
C VAL A 74 7.25 2.76 -4.56
N SER A 75 6.06 2.96 -5.10
CA SER A 75 5.87 3.62 -6.40
C SER A 75 4.43 4.04 -6.62
N SER A 76 4.23 5.00 -7.53
CA SER A 76 2.92 5.37 -8.05
C SER A 76 3.02 5.68 -9.53
N PHE A 77 2.16 5.07 -10.35
CA PHE A 77 2.20 5.22 -11.80
C PHE A 77 0.80 5.07 -12.43
N LYS A 78 0.68 5.41 -13.71
CA LYS A 78 -0.56 5.21 -14.49
C LYS A 78 -0.58 3.83 -15.13
N ASN A 79 -1.73 3.17 -15.03
CA ASN A 79 -2.00 1.90 -15.66
C ASN A 79 -3.44 1.88 -16.17
N SER A 80 -3.64 1.50 -17.42
CA SER A 80 -5.00 1.35 -17.96
C SER A 80 -5.70 0.16 -17.33
N ASP A 81 -7.03 0.20 -17.28
CA ASP A 81 -7.85 -0.92 -16.78
C ASP A 81 -7.58 -2.21 -17.57
N ARG A 82 -7.33 -2.08 -18.88
CA ARG A 82 -6.93 -3.21 -19.74
C ARG A 82 -5.63 -3.86 -19.26
N ASN A 83 -4.63 -3.06 -18.93
CA ASN A 83 -3.34 -3.57 -18.44
C ASN A 83 -3.48 -4.15 -17.03
N THR A 84 -4.29 -3.54 -16.16
CA THR A 84 -4.61 -4.08 -14.83
C THR A 84 -5.25 -5.46 -14.97
N ALA A 85 -6.30 -5.57 -15.80
CA ALA A 85 -6.99 -6.84 -16.05
C ALA A 85 -6.06 -7.90 -16.65
N GLN A 86 -5.16 -7.49 -17.56
CA GLN A 86 -4.16 -8.41 -18.12
C GLN A 86 -3.19 -8.90 -17.04
N ARG A 87 -2.63 -8.02 -16.20
CA ARG A 87 -1.76 -8.44 -15.08
C ARG A 87 -2.46 -9.39 -14.12
N THR A 88 -3.75 -9.19 -13.87
CA THR A 88 -4.54 -10.10 -13.04
C THR A 88 -4.76 -11.46 -13.70
N ARG A 89 -5.05 -11.49 -15.01
CA ARG A 89 -5.16 -12.75 -15.76
C ARG A 89 -3.84 -13.51 -15.84
N ASP A 90 -2.73 -12.79 -15.93
CA ASP A 90 -1.38 -13.34 -15.98
C ASP A 90 -0.88 -13.79 -14.59
N GLY A 91 -1.68 -13.63 -13.52
CA GLY A 91 -1.33 -14.01 -12.15
C GLY A 91 -0.32 -13.10 -11.47
N ARG A 92 0.07 -11.98 -12.12
CA ARG A 92 1.02 -11.02 -11.57
C ARG A 92 0.42 -10.20 -10.43
N TRP A 93 -0.88 -9.90 -10.53
CA TRP A 93 -1.66 -9.22 -9.49
C TRP A 93 -2.88 -10.04 -9.13
N ASN A 94 -2.99 -10.47 -7.89
CA ASN A 94 -4.00 -11.38 -7.41
C ASN A 94 -5.07 -10.66 -6.61
N ILE A 95 -6.30 -11.16 -6.67
CA ILE A 95 -7.38 -10.70 -5.81
C ILE A 95 -7.08 -11.24 -4.39
N PRO A 96 -7.01 -10.37 -3.36
CA PRO A 96 -6.72 -10.80 -2.01
C PRO A 96 -7.85 -11.68 -1.45
N SER A 97 -7.50 -12.57 -0.53
CA SER A 97 -8.50 -13.23 0.32
C SER A 97 -9.14 -12.23 1.28
N ASN A 98 -10.27 -12.59 1.90
CA ASN A 98 -10.89 -11.76 2.94
C ASN A 98 -9.92 -11.50 4.11
N GLU A 99 -9.18 -12.52 4.55
CA GLU A 99 -8.17 -12.37 5.61
C GLU A 99 -7.11 -11.34 5.25
N LYS A 100 -6.67 -11.30 3.98
CA LYS A 100 -5.72 -10.30 3.51
C LYS A 100 -6.34 -8.91 3.38
N LEU A 101 -7.63 -8.81 3.05
CA LEU A 101 -8.34 -7.54 3.07
C LEU A 101 -8.49 -7.01 4.51
N ASP A 102 -8.72 -7.89 5.49
CA ASP A 102 -8.75 -7.52 6.90
C ASP A 102 -7.37 -7.05 7.38
N GLU A 103 -6.29 -7.73 6.99
CA GLU A 103 -4.91 -7.29 7.25
C GLU A 103 -4.64 -5.91 6.64
N PHE A 104 -5.04 -5.68 5.39
CA PHE A 104 -4.93 -4.37 4.74
C PHE A 104 -5.70 -3.29 5.51
N LYS A 105 -6.93 -3.60 5.93
CA LYS A 105 -7.79 -2.68 6.67
C LYS A 105 -7.21 -2.34 8.05
N GLU A 106 -6.69 -3.32 8.77
CA GLU A 106 -6.03 -3.11 10.05
C GLU A 106 -4.79 -2.22 9.88
N LYS A 107 -3.95 -2.56 8.91
CA LYS A 107 -2.71 -1.84 8.58
C LYS A 107 -2.94 -0.38 8.20
N PHE A 108 -4.03 -0.11 7.47
CA PHE A 108 -4.37 1.22 6.97
C PHE A 108 -5.60 1.80 7.66
N SER A 109 -5.87 1.38 8.90
CA SER A 109 -7.09 1.72 9.67
C SER A 109 -7.29 3.22 9.92
N ASP A 110 -6.22 4.01 9.95
CA ASP A 110 -6.29 5.47 10.00
C ASP A 110 -6.98 6.08 8.76
N TYR A 111 -6.98 5.36 7.65
CA TYR A 111 -7.38 5.84 6.32
C TYR A 111 -8.58 5.07 5.74
N VAL A 112 -8.63 3.74 5.90
CA VAL A 112 -9.68 2.88 5.36
C VAL A 112 -10.94 2.97 6.22
N ARG A 113 -12.11 3.13 5.59
CA ARG A 113 -13.40 3.35 6.27
C ARG A 113 -14.46 2.29 5.97
N TRP A 114 -14.17 1.34 5.08
CA TRP A 114 -15.01 0.17 4.80
C TRP A 114 -14.56 -0.99 5.67
#